data_AF-A0A8B6GG81-F1
#
_entry.id   AF-A0A8B6GG81-F1
#
_cell.length_a   1.000
_cell.length_b   1.000
_cell.length_c   1.000
_cell.angle_alpha   90.00
_cell.angle_beta   90.00
_cell.angle_gamma   90.00
#
_symmetry.space_group_name_H-M   'P 1'
#
loop_
_entity.id
_entity.type
_entity.pdbx_description
1 polymer ?
#
loop_
_entity_poly.entity_id
_entity_poly.type
_entity_poly.pdbx_seq_one_letter_code
_entity_poly.pdbx_strand_id
1 'polypeptide(L)'
;MASEKDLEKEIEDDLSESMSKAQIDKMIKFLHTHTDYKVIKGHELRHSTPKVKIESEPPPRPPPPPPIRKSSFLHTSGVRGKSFFGDVSTSYSAFQRPKFPIFSGEAKSEATFDVWMFEVKCVLREGNFSDPVILQSVRGSLKGKARSLLLSLPEDASPQQILEKLEGVYGNVYTSEALLEKFYKETQQPSQSVADFGMTLESIIQPAVEKGDISFDTKNEMLRSKFWSGIRDPLLKNSSRYKFDTVKDFDQLRKEIRAIELELANSEKAVSTVQHQPISTDSVKLDDIY
;
A
#
# COMPACT_ATOMS: atom_id res chain seq x y z
N MET A 1 -23.47 9.62 55.85
CA MET A 1 -24.60 9.64 54.90
C MET A 1 -24.60 11.03 54.26
N ALA A 2 -23.88 11.20 53.17
CA ALA A 2 -23.96 12.40 52.33
C ALA A 2 -25.06 12.15 51.29
N SER A 3 -25.88 13.16 51.03
CA SER A 3 -27.14 13.05 50.30
C SER A 3 -26.87 13.02 48.79
N GLU A 4 -27.54 12.11 48.09
CA GLU A 4 -27.56 11.92 46.63
C GLU A 4 -27.89 13.21 45.85
N LYS A 5 -28.47 14.21 46.52
CA LYS A 5 -28.78 15.55 45.98
C LYS A 5 -27.56 16.46 45.80
N ASP A 6 -26.45 16.17 46.47
CA ASP A 6 -25.23 16.98 46.35
C ASP A 6 -24.39 16.58 45.12
N LEU A 7 -24.54 15.36 44.60
CA LEU A 7 -23.87 14.90 43.36
C LEU A 7 -24.59 15.33 42.07
N GLU A 8 -25.93 15.43 42.07
CA GLU A 8 -26.67 15.88 40.88
C GLU A 8 -26.40 17.36 40.56
N LYS A 9 -26.05 18.16 41.57
CA LYS A 9 -25.75 19.58 41.40
C LYS A 9 -24.35 19.84 40.84
N GLU A 10 -23.44 18.88 40.96
CA GLU A 10 -22.06 18.96 40.45
C GLU A 10 -21.97 18.49 38.97
N ILE A 11 -22.97 17.75 38.49
CA ILE A 11 -23.04 17.27 37.08
C ILE A 11 -23.76 18.30 36.16
N GLU A 12 -24.63 19.15 36.71
CA GLU A 12 -25.31 20.19 35.92
C GLU A 12 -24.44 21.42 35.59
N ASP A 13 -23.35 21.67 36.34
CA ASP A 13 -22.49 22.84 36.12
C ASP A 13 -21.42 22.64 35.01
N ASP A 14 -21.15 21.38 34.59
CA ASP A 14 -20.12 21.05 33.57
C ASP A 14 -20.68 20.90 32.13
N LEU A 15 -21.97 21.18 31.88
CA LEU A 15 -22.60 21.13 30.55
C LEU A 15 -22.91 22.50 29.92
N SER A 16 -22.33 23.59 30.46
CA SER A 16 -22.68 24.96 30.07
C SER A 16 -21.93 25.57 28.87
N GLU A 17 -21.22 24.78 28.06
CA GLU A 17 -20.73 25.23 26.73
C GLU A 17 -21.64 24.75 25.59
N SER A 18 -22.94 24.94 25.73
CA SER A 18 -23.85 24.91 24.58
C SER A 18 -23.56 26.13 23.69
N MET A 19 -23.23 25.89 22.41
CA MET A 19 -22.95 26.97 21.45
C MET A 19 -24.03 28.06 21.49
N SER A 20 -23.60 29.31 21.60
CA SER A 20 -24.54 30.43 21.68
C SER A 20 -25.44 30.46 20.45
N LYS A 21 -26.69 30.86 20.64
CA LYS A 21 -27.69 31.00 19.57
C LYS A 21 -27.17 31.81 18.37
N ALA A 22 -26.33 32.81 18.63
CA ALA A 22 -25.67 33.63 17.61
C ALA A 22 -24.66 32.84 16.74
N GLN A 23 -23.94 31.88 17.32
CA GLN A 23 -23.03 30.99 16.59
C GLN A 23 -23.82 30.00 15.70
N ILE A 24 -24.94 29.48 16.20
CA ILE A 24 -25.83 28.61 15.43
C ILE A 24 -26.38 29.37 14.20
N ASP A 25 -26.87 30.59 14.39
CA ASP A 25 -27.41 31.41 13.29
C ASP A 25 -26.33 31.76 12.24
N LYS A 26 -25.09 32.01 12.68
CA LYS A 26 -23.96 32.25 11.77
C LYS A 26 -23.63 31.00 10.94
N MET A 27 -23.71 29.81 11.54
CA MET A 27 -23.48 28.54 10.87
C MET A 27 -24.59 28.21 9.86
N ILE A 28 -25.86 28.43 10.21
CA ILE A 28 -26.99 28.25 9.29
C ILE A 28 -26.85 29.18 8.07
N LYS A 29 -26.46 30.44 8.29
CA LYS A 29 -26.25 31.40 7.20
C LYS A 29 -25.08 30.99 6.27
N PHE A 30 -24.00 30.45 6.84
CA PHE A 30 -22.87 29.93 6.07
C PHE A 30 -23.29 28.75 5.19
N LEU A 31 -24.05 27.80 5.73
CA LEU A 31 -24.52 26.63 4.99
C LEU A 31 -25.43 27.03 3.82
N HIS A 32 -26.39 27.94 4.02
CA HIS A 32 -27.27 28.39 2.93
C HIS A 32 -26.54 29.19 1.83
N THR A 33 -25.37 29.76 2.12
CA THR A 33 -24.61 30.58 1.14
C THR A 33 -23.58 29.79 0.35
N HIS A 34 -23.12 28.64 0.86
CA HIS A 34 -22.02 27.89 0.28
C HIS A 34 -22.38 26.44 -0.08
N THR A 35 -23.60 26.00 0.22
CA THR A 35 -24.06 24.62 -0.02
C THR A 35 -25.56 24.56 -0.31
N ASP A 36 -26.02 23.50 -0.96
CA ASP A 36 -27.45 23.21 -1.18
C ASP A 36 -28.12 22.49 0.01
N TYR A 37 -27.47 22.49 1.19
CA TYR A 37 -28.01 21.83 2.38
C TYR A 37 -29.18 22.62 2.97
N LYS A 38 -30.31 21.93 3.19
CA LYS A 38 -31.47 22.48 3.88
C LYS A 38 -31.41 22.15 5.37
N VAL A 39 -31.33 23.18 6.21
CA VAL A 39 -31.38 23.02 7.68
C VAL A 39 -32.83 22.86 8.11
N ILE A 40 -33.18 21.68 8.63
CA ILE A 40 -34.54 21.35 9.11
C ILE A 40 -34.59 21.59 10.62
N LYS A 41 -35.55 22.39 11.08
CA LYS A 41 -35.75 22.62 12.53
C LYS A 41 -36.55 21.46 13.14
N GLY A 42 -36.33 21.13 14.41
CA GLY A 42 -36.92 19.94 15.06
C GLY A 42 -38.46 19.82 15.02
N HIS A 43 -39.19 20.92 14.77
CA HIS A 43 -40.65 20.88 14.57
C HIS A 43 -41.06 20.49 13.13
N GLU A 44 -40.19 20.66 12.14
CA GLU A 44 -40.44 20.29 10.74
C GLU A 44 -40.20 18.79 10.48
N LEU A 45 -39.44 18.11 11.36
CA LEU A 45 -39.20 16.67 11.28
C LEU A 45 -40.48 15.83 11.51
N ARG A 46 -41.50 16.40 12.19
CA ARG A 46 -42.75 15.70 12.52
C ARG A 46 -43.76 15.65 11.37
N HIS A 47 -43.53 16.37 10.28
CA HIS A 47 -44.45 16.40 9.13
C HIS A 47 -43.91 15.70 7.87
N SER A 48 -42.71 15.14 7.94
CA SER A 48 -42.09 14.34 6.87
C SER A 48 -42.17 12.84 7.19
N THR A 49 -43.40 12.31 7.25
CA THR A 49 -43.64 10.87 7.07
C THR A 49 -44.05 10.63 5.61
N PRO A 50 -43.53 9.60 4.92
CA PRO A 50 -44.06 9.24 3.62
C PRO A 50 -45.47 8.68 3.82
N LYS A 51 -46.49 9.38 3.29
CA LYS A 51 -47.82 8.78 3.13
C LYS A 51 -47.73 7.65 2.12
N VAL A 52 -47.63 6.40 2.60
CA VAL A 52 -47.85 5.22 1.78
C VAL A 52 -49.35 5.15 1.47
N LYS A 53 -49.72 5.51 0.24
CA LYS A 53 -51.06 5.30 -0.30
C LYS A 53 -51.09 3.87 -0.84
N ILE A 54 -51.75 2.96 -0.12
CA ILE A 54 -52.01 1.60 -0.62
C ILE A 54 -53.14 1.73 -1.65
N GLU A 55 -52.77 1.75 -2.93
CA GLU A 55 -53.68 1.65 -4.06
C GLU A 55 -53.43 0.29 -4.71
N SER A 56 -54.44 -0.57 -4.69
CA SER A 56 -54.39 -1.97 -5.11
C SER A 56 -54.54 -2.11 -6.62
N GLU A 57 -53.46 -2.42 -7.33
CA GLU A 57 -53.48 -2.95 -8.70
C GLU A 57 -52.47 -4.09 -8.84
N PRO A 58 -52.81 -5.23 -9.48
CA PRO A 58 -51.88 -6.34 -9.65
C PRO A 58 -50.80 -6.03 -10.69
N PRO A 59 -49.57 -6.56 -10.53
CA PRO A 59 -48.45 -6.22 -11.40
C PRO A 59 -48.61 -6.76 -12.83
N PRO A 60 -48.15 -6.02 -13.86
CA PRO A 60 -48.17 -6.49 -15.25
C PRO A 60 -47.22 -7.67 -15.44
N ARG A 61 -47.69 -8.66 -16.19
CA ARG A 61 -47.00 -9.93 -16.49
C ARG A 61 -45.69 -9.67 -17.27
N PRO A 62 -44.56 -10.33 -16.95
CA PRO A 62 -43.33 -10.18 -17.72
C PRO A 62 -43.48 -10.74 -19.15
N PRO A 63 -42.80 -10.14 -20.15
CA PRO A 63 -42.85 -10.62 -21.53
C PRO A 63 -42.13 -11.97 -21.69
N PRO A 64 -42.53 -12.82 -22.66
CA PRO A 64 -41.94 -14.13 -22.86
C PRO A 64 -40.49 -14.04 -23.40
N PRO A 65 -39.61 -14.99 -23.06
CA PRO A 65 -38.23 -15.01 -23.54
C PRO A 65 -38.16 -15.31 -25.06
N PRO A 66 -37.17 -14.75 -25.78
CA PRO A 66 -36.99 -15.00 -27.21
C PRO A 66 -36.49 -16.44 -27.49
N PRO A 67 -36.78 -17.01 -28.68
CA PRO A 67 -36.48 -18.39 -28.98
C PRO A 67 -34.97 -18.63 -29.14
N ILE A 68 -34.49 -19.67 -28.45
CA ILE A 68 -33.12 -20.18 -28.53
C ILE A 68 -32.86 -20.74 -29.94
N ARG A 69 -32.07 -20.03 -30.75
CA ARG A 69 -31.46 -20.59 -31.97
C ARG A 69 -30.24 -21.42 -31.60
N LYS A 70 -30.31 -22.73 -31.88
CA LYS A 70 -29.15 -23.63 -31.90
C LYS A 70 -28.44 -23.51 -33.24
N SER A 71 -27.14 -23.21 -33.25
CA SER A 71 -26.21 -23.71 -34.28
C SER A 71 -24.74 -23.48 -33.89
N SER A 72 -24.08 -24.58 -33.56
CA SER A 72 -22.75 -25.06 -34.00
C SER A 72 -21.59 -24.08 -34.24
N PHE A 73 -20.49 -24.41 -33.54
CA PHE A 73 -19.07 -24.18 -33.81
C PHE A 73 -18.65 -23.87 -35.25
N LEU A 74 -17.75 -22.90 -35.42
CA LEU A 74 -16.58 -22.98 -36.30
C LEU A 74 -15.41 -22.12 -35.77
N HIS A 75 -14.21 -22.65 -35.93
CA HIS A 75 -12.90 -22.02 -35.71
C HIS A 75 -12.68 -20.84 -36.67
N THR A 76 -11.90 -19.83 -36.25
CA THR A 76 -10.84 -19.23 -37.08
C THR A 76 -10.02 -18.20 -36.30
N SER A 77 -8.74 -18.16 -36.64
CA SER A 77 -7.61 -17.44 -36.08
C SER A 77 -7.56 -15.96 -36.49
N GLY A 78 -6.90 -15.12 -35.68
CA GLY A 78 -6.01 -14.07 -36.21
C GLY A 78 -6.42 -12.59 -36.09
N VAL A 79 -5.47 -11.83 -35.52
CA VAL A 79 -5.05 -10.45 -35.91
C VAL A 79 -5.80 -9.24 -35.32
N ARG A 80 -5.12 -8.62 -34.34
CA ARG A 80 -4.73 -7.20 -34.18
C ARG A 80 -5.73 -6.10 -34.63
N GLY A 81 -6.19 -5.31 -33.65
CA GLY A 81 -6.69 -3.95 -33.86
C GLY A 81 -6.48 -3.09 -32.61
N LYS A 82 -5.52 -2.17 -32.66
CA LYS A 82 -5.39 -1.07 -31.70
C LYS A 82 -6.50 -0.06 -31.98
N SER A 83 -7.22 0.39 -30.95
CA SER A 83 -7.95 1.65 -31.01
C SER A 83 -7.61 2.46 -29.76
N PHE A 84 -6.67 3.38 -29.97
CA PHE A 84 -6.57 4.65 -29.26
C PHE A 84 -7.83 5.45 -29.55
N PHE A 85 -8.71 5.61 -28.57
CA PHE A 85 -9.50 6.83 -28.41
C PHE A 85 -9.59 7.09 -26.91
N GLY A 86 -9.03 8.21 -26.50
CA GLY A 86 -9.16 8.73 -25.15
C GLY A 86 -10.59 9.17 -24.95
N ASP A 87 -11.32 8.44 -24.11
CA ASP A 87 -12.47 9.01 -23.45
C ASP A 87 -11.98 9.66 -22.15
N VAL A 88 -11.98 10.99 -22.16
CA VAL A 88 -12.14 11.78 -20.94
C VAL A 88 -13.54 11.47 -20.42
N SER A 89 -13.65 10.36 -19.70
CA SER A 89 -14.83 10.07 -18.92
C SER A 89 -14.70 10.85 -17.62
N THR A 90 -15.33 12.02 -17.58
CA THR A 90 -15.79 12.63 -16.33
C THR A 90 -16.76 11.63 -15.68
N SER A 91 -16.21 10.63 -15.00
CA SER A 91 -17.00 9.65 -14.27
C SER A 91 -17.46 10.31 -12.98
N TYR A 92 -18.77 10.52 -12.89
CA TYR A 92 -19.43 10.70 -11.61
C TYR A 92 -19.10 9.47 -10.75
N SER A 93 -18.48 9.70 -9.58
CA SER A 93 -18.01 8.69 -8.63
C SER A 93 -19.17 7.94 -7.97
N ALA A 94 -19.85 7.09 -8.72
CA ALA A 94 -20.85 6.18 -8.18
C ALA A 94 -20.14 4.98 -7.52
N PHE A 95 -20.08 4.98 -6.18
CA PHE A 95 -19.80 3.80 -5.34
C PHE A 95 -18.51 3.02 -5.63
N GLN A 96 -17.38 3.69 -5.83
CA GLN A 96 -16.09 2.99 -5.83
C GLN A 96 -15.80 2.50 -4.41
N ARG A 97 -15.49 1.20 -4.26
CA ARG A 97 -14.96 0.65 -3.01
C ARG A 97 -13.44 0.59 -3.12
N PRO A 98 -12.70 0.79 -2.02
CA PRO A 98 -11.26 0.60 -2.03
C PRO A 98 -10.96 -0.86 -2.39
N LYS A 99 -9.98 -1.07 -3.26
CA LYS A 99 -9.49 -2.39 -3.64
C LYS A 99 -8.18 -2.62 -2.89
N PHE A 100 -8.08 -3.76 -2.22
CA PHE A 100 -6.87 -4.22 -1.56
C PHE A 100 -6.40 -5.52 -2.22
N PRO A 101 -5.10 -5.81 -2.26
CA PRO A 101 -4.58 -7.07 -2.73
C PRO A 101 -5.09 -8.22 -1.85
N ILE A 102 -5.08 -9.44 -2.39
CA ILE A 102 -5.52 -10.59 -1.62
C ILE A 102 -4.42 -11.00 -0.63
N PHE A 103 -4.80 -11.10 0.65
CA PHE A 103 -3.93 -11.64 1.69
C PHE A 103 -4.52 -12.92 2.27
N SER A 104 -3.80 -14.04 2.15
CA SER A 104 -4.25 -15.35 2.62
C SER A 104 -3.64 -15.81 3.94
N GLY A 105 -2.57 -15.16 4.40
CA GLY A 105 -1.79 -15.60 5.56
C GLY A 105 -0.92 -16.85 5.29
N GLU A 106 -0.63 -17.12 4.02
CA GLU A 106 0.22 -18.23 3.58
C GLU A 106 1.35 -17.75 2.66
N ALA A 107 2.42 -18.54 2.52
CA ALA A 107 3.58 -18.18 1.72
C ALA A 107 3.28 -17.95 0.21
N LYS A 108 2.15 -18.46 -0.29
CA LYS A 108 1.69 -18.30 -1.68
C LYS A 108 0.63 -17.21 -1.84
N SER A 109 0.50 -16.31 -0.86
CA SER A 109 -0.41 -15.16 -0.92
C SER A 109 -0.03 -14.20 -2.06
N GLU A 110 -1.01 -13.48 -2.64
CA GLU A 110 -0.75 -12.47 -3.67
C GLU A 110 0.06 -11.29 -3.13
N ALA A 111 -0.24 -10.87 -1.89
CA ALA A 111 0.53 -9.87 -1.16
C ALA A 111 1.06 -10.42 0.16
N THR A 112 2.16 -9.84 0.64
CA THR A 112 2.65 -10.01 2.01
C THR A 112 1.77 -9.24 2.98
N PHE A 113 1.86 -9.58 4.26
CA PHE A 113 1.11 -8.89 5.30
C PHE A 113 1.43 -7.40 5.36
N ASP A 114 2.72 -7.03 5.30
CA ASP A 114 3.17 -5.64 5.41
C ASP A 114 2.62 -4.77 4.27
N VAL A 115 2.62 -5.29 3.03
CA VAL A 115 2.07 -4.60 1.86
C VAL A 115 0.57 -4.40 2.00
N TRP A 116 -0.16 -5.46 2.36
CA TRP A 116 -1.61 -5.38 2.55
C TRP A 116 -1.99 -4.41 3.69
N MET A 117 -1.31 -4.52 4.83
CA MET A 117 -1.51 -3.66 6.00
C MET A 117 -1.25 -2.19 5.65
N PHE A 118 -0.18 -1.91 4.91
CA PHE A 118 0.16 -0.56 4.47
C PHE A 118 -0.95 0.07 3.62
N GLU A 119 -1.50 -0.67 2.65
CA GLU A 119 -2.60 -0.18 1.81
C GLU A 119 -3.86 0.12 2.61
N VAL A 120 -4.23 -0.77 3.54
CA VAL A 120 -5.40 -0.56 4.42
C VAL A 120 -5.18 0.68 5.30
N LYS A 121 -3.98 0.83 5.90
CA LYS A 121 -3.62 2.02 6.69
C LYS A 121 -3.68 3.30 5.86
N CYS A 122 -3.27 3.28 4.58
CA CYS A 122 -3.38 4.44 3.70
C CYS A 122 -4.84 4.84 3.48
N VAL A 123 -5.71 3.89 3.14
CA VAL A 123 -7.14 4.16 2.90
C VAL A 123 -7.84 4.68 4.16
N LEU A 124 -7.52 4.13 5.34
CA LEU A 124 -8.05 4.61 6.61
C LEU A 124 -7.60 6.06 6.90
N ARG A 125 -6.33 6.37 6.64
CA ARG A 125 -5.77 7.72 6.88
C ARG A 125 -6.34 8.78 5.93
N GLU A 126 -6.61 8.41 4.68
CA GLU A 126 -7.16 9.33 3.68
C GLU A 126 -8.58 9.78 4.02
N GLY A 127 -9.37 8.95 4.72
CA GLY A 127 -10.74 9.31 5.11
C GLY A 127 -11.73 9.41 3.95
N ASN A 128 -11.35 8.95 2.76
CA ASN A 128 -12.16 9.03 1.53
C ASN A 128 -13.35 8.05 1.51
N PHE A 129 -13.36 7.06 2.41
CA PHE A 129 -14.40 6.03 2.49
C PHE A 129 -14.90 5.91 3.92
N SER A 130 -16.17 5.53 4.09
CA SER A 130 -16.72 5.25 5.41
C SER A 130 -16.25 3.89 5.93
N ASP A 131 -16.15 3.76 7.25
CA ASP A 131 -15.71 2.53 7.93
C ASP A 131 -16.44 1.26 7.46
N PRO A 132 -17.78 1.24 7.24
CA PRO A 132 -18.46 0.05 6.73
C PRO A 132 -18.01 -0.35 5.31
N VAL A 133 -17.68 0.62 4.46
CA VAL A 133 -17.19 0.35 3.11
C VAL A 133 -15.78 -0.23 3.16
N ILE A 134 -14.91 0.35 3.99
CA ILE A 134 -13.55 -0.14 4.21
C ILE A 134 -13.59 -1.55 4.81
N LEU A 135 -14.43 -1.76 5.83
CA LEU A 135 -14.62 -3.06 6.49
C LEU A 135 -14.99 -4.15 5.50
N GLN A 136 -15.93 -3.86 4.60
CA GLN A 136 -16.34 -4.84 3.58
C GLN A 136 -15.22 -5.15 2.58
N SER A 137 -14.43 -4.15 2.19
CA SER A 137 -13.26 -4.35 1.33
C SER A 137 -12.15 -5.14 2.04
N VAL A 138 -11.85 -4.82 3.30
CA VAL A 138 -10.91 -5.56 4.16
C VAL A 138 -11.35 -7.03 4.24
N ARG A 139 -12.59 -7.29 4.62
CA ARG A 139 -13.17 -8.66 4.66
C ARG A 139 -13.11 -9.34 3.29
N GLY A 140 -13.31 -8.62 2.19
CA GLY A 140 -13.24 -9.17 0.83
C GLY A 140 -11.83 -9.60 0.40
N SER A 141 -10.82 -8.84 0.84
CA SER A 141 -9.41 -9.05 0.52
C SER A 141 -8.74 -10.19 1.29
N LEU A 142 -9.29 -10.57 2.45
CA LEU A 142 -8.76 -11.64 3.28
C LEU A 142 -9.25 -13.03 2.82
N LYS A 143 -8.32 -13.98 2.70
CA LYS A 143 -8.57 -15.39 2.33
C LYS A 143 -7.87 -16.35 3.29
N GLY A 144 -8.10 -17.66 3.10
CA GLY A 144 -7.37 -18.71 3.82
C GLY A 144 -7.34 -18.53 5.33
N LYS A 145 -6.15 -18.75 5.93
CA LYS A 145 -5.93 -18.63 7.37
C LYS A 145 -6.15 -17.21 7.89
N ALA A 146 -5.79 -16.19 7.11
CA ALA A 146 -6.01 -14.80 7.50
C ALA A 146 -7.50 -14.47 7.64
N ARG A 147 -8.36 -15.01 6.76
CA ARG A 147 -9.82 -14.87 6.89
C ARG A 147 -10.37 -15.62 8.09
N SER A 148 -9.86 -16.83 8.37
CA SER A 148 -10.32 -17.64 9.50
C SER A 148 -10.08 -16.96 10.85
N LEU A 149 -9.04 -16.12 10.98
CA LEU A 149 -8.80 -15.35 12.21
C LEU A 149 -9.94 -14.38 12.54
N LEU A 150 -10.68 -13.91 11.54
CA LEU A 150 -11.82 -13.01 11.76
C LEU A 150 -12.97 -13.69 12.54
N LEU A 151 -13.05 -15.03 12.52
CA LEU A 151 -14.07 -15.77 13.26
C LEU A 151 -13.92 -15.64 14.79
N SER A 152 -12.74 -15.22 15.26
CA SER A 152 -12.49 -14.96 16.68
C SER A 152 -12.84 -13.54 17.13
N LEU A 153 -13.24 -12.67 16.19
CA LEU A 153 -13.65 -11.30 16.44
C LEU A 153 -15.18 -11.21 16.49
N PRO A 154 -15.73 -10.21 17.19
CA PRO A 154 -17.17 -9.97 17.18
C PRO A 154 -17.66 -9.51 15.80
N GLU A 155 -18.95 -9.68 15.51
CA GLU A 155 -19.52 -9.41 14.18
C GLU A 155 -19.45 -7.93 13.78
N ASP A 156 -19.48 -7.05 14.78
CA ASP A 156 -19.38 -5.59 14.69
C ASP A 156 -17.94 -5.08 14.75
N ALA A 157 -16.94 -5.97 14.66
CA ALA A 157 -15.54 -5.58 14.71
C ALA A 157 -15.18 -4.52 13.65
N SER A 158 -14.54 -3.45 14.11
CA SER A 158 -14.08 -2.35 13.27
C SER A 158 -12.89 -2.74 12.38
N PRO A 159 -12.61 -1.99 11.30
CA PRO A 159 -11.39 -2.19 10.52
C PRO A 159 -10.11 -2.19 11.38
N GLN A 160 -10.03 -1.32 12.39
CA GLN A 160 -8.88 -1.19 13.27
C GLN A 160 -8.68 -2.43 14.14
N GLN A 161 -9.77 -3.00 14.69
CA GLN A 161 -9.70 -4.25 15.47
C GLN A 161 -9.24 -5.44 14.62
N ILE A 162 -9.64 -5.48 13.34
CA ILE A 162 -9.15 -6.50 12.40
C ILE A 162 -7.65 -6.34 12.15
N LEU A 163 -7.18 -5.10 11.95
CA LEU A 163 -5.76 -4.83 11.75
C LEU A 163 -4.93 -5.26 12.96
N GLU A 164 -5.33 -4.85 14.17
CA GLU A 164 -4.66 -5.21 15.42
C GLU A 164 -4.59 -6.74 15.59
N LYS A 165 -5.69 -7.45 15.31
CA LYS A 165 -5.73 -8.92 15.39
C LYS A 165 -4.75 -9.58 14.42
N LEU A 166 -4.69 -9.10 13.18
CA LEU A 166 -3.78 -9.64 12.17
C LEU A 166 -2.33 -9.27 12.46
N GLU A 167 -2.07 -8.07 12.98
CA GLU A 167 -0.75 -7.60 13.38
C GLU A 167 -0.17 -8.46 14.51
N GLY A 168 -0.98 -8.89 15.47
CA GLY A 168 -0.55 -9.83 16.50
C GLY A 168 -0.16 -11.22 16.00
N VAL A 169 -0.58 -11.63 14.79
CA VAL A 169 -0.30 -12.97 14.24
C VAL A 169 0.74 -12.94 13.12
N TYR A 170 0.67 -11.93 12.25
CA TYR A 170 1.49 -11.82 11.04
C TYR A 170 2.47 -10.64 11.07
N GLY A 171 2.31 -9.71 12.00
CA GLY A 171 3.18 -8.56 12.15
C GLY A 171 4.54 -8.91 12.72
N ASN A 172 5.41 -7.90 12.74
CA ASN A 172 6.75 -8.05 13.28
C ASN A 172 6.75 -8.14 14.82
N VAL A 173 6.99 -9.33 15.34
CA VAL A 173 7.09 -9.60 16.80
C VAL A 173 8.45 -9.26 17.40
N TYR A 174 9.46 -8.95 16.58
CA TYR A 174 10.81 -8.64 17.06
C TYR A 174 10.85 -7.31 17.83
N THR A 175 11.58 -7.29 18.94
CA THR A 175 11.89 -6.05 19.66
C THR A 175 12.86 -5.19 18.84
N SER A 176 12.91 -3.89 19.13
CA SER A 176 13.77 -2.97 18.39
C SER A 176 15.25 -3.30 18.56
N GLU A 177 15.66 -3.84 19.71
CA GLU A 177 17.01 -4.35 19.96
C GLU A 177 17.33 -5.56 19.07
N ALA A 178 16.41 -6.51 18.93
CA ALA A 178 16.62 -7.67 18.07
C ALA A 178 16.71 -7.28 16.58
N LEU A 179 15.92 -6.29 16.16
CA LEU A 179 16.01 -5.72 14.80
C LEU A 179 17.35 -5.03 14.57
N LEU A 180 17.83 -4.25 15.54
CA LEU A 180 19.13 -3.58 15.48
C LEU A 180 20.28 -4.59 15.44
N GLU A 181 20.22 -5.64 16.27
CA GLU A 181 21.21 -6.71 16.26
C GLU A 181 21.27 -7.39 14.88
N LYS A 182 20.10 -7.72 14.30
CA LYS A 182 20.00 -8.27 12.95
C LYS A 182 20.58 -7.29 11.91
N PHE A 183 20.20 -6.02 11.99
CA PHE A 183 20.67 -4.97 11.09
C PHE A 183 22.19 -4.86 11.05
N TYR A 184 22.85 -4.85 12.22
CA TYR A 184 24.31 -4.74 12.29
C TYR A 184 25.05 -6.01 11.87
N LYS A 185 24.42 -7.18 11.96
CA LYS A 185 24.98 -8.46 11.46
C LYS A 185 24.83 -8.64 9.95
N GLU A 186 23.88 -7.97 9.33
CA GLU A 186 23.58 -8.16 7.91
C GLU A 186 24.74 -7.72 7.00
N THR A 187 25.03 -8.47 5.95
CA THR A 187 26.06 -8.14 4.95
C THR A 187 25.60 -8.56 3.56
N GLN A 188 26.10 -7.90 2.53
CA GLN A 188 25.71 -8.22 1.15
C GLN A 188 26.03 -9.68 0.82
N GLN A 189 25.01 -10.43 0.40
CA GLN A 189 25.17 -11.84 0.02
C GLN A 189 25.92 -11.97 -1.32
N PRO A 190 26.60 -13.10 -1.60
CA PRO A 190 27.48 -13.24 -2.77
C PRO A 190 26.86 -12.97 -4.14
N SER A 191 25.54 -13.13 -4.29
CA SER A 191 24.79 -12.92 -5.54
C SER A 191 23.75 -11.81 -5.43
N GLN A 192 23.78 -11.02 -4.35
CA GLN A 192 22.82 -9.95 -4.10
C GLN A 192 23.35 -8.64 -4.68
N SER A 193 22.54 -7.93 -5.46
CA SER A 193 22.90 -6.60 -5.96
C SER A 193 22.99 -5.57 -4.81
N VAL A 194 23.74 -4.47 -5.00
CA VAL A 194 23.72 -3.40 -3.97
C VAL A 194 22.33 -2.79 -3.78
N ALA A 195 21.49 -2.77 -4.81
CA ALA A 195 20.12 -2.30 -4.68
C ALA A 195 19.30 -3.19 -3.72
N ASP A 196 19.37 -4.51 -3.91
CA ASP A 196 18.65 -5.49 -3.09
C ASP A 196 19.17 -5.53 -1.65
N PHE A 197 20.49 -5.37 -1.48
CA PHE A 197 21.09 -5.26 -0.16
C PHE A 197 20.58 -4.02 0.58
N GLY A 198 20.52 -2.86 -0.09
CA GLY A 198 19.96 -1.64 0.48
C GLY A 198 18.49 -1.81 0.91
N MET A 199 17.65 -2.40 0.05
CA MET A 199 16.26 -2.70 0.38
C MET A 199 16.12 -3.65 1.58
N THR A 200 17.01 -4.64 1.68
CA THR A 200 17.03 -5.58 2.81
C THR A 200 17.31 -4.84 4.12
N LEU A 201 18.32 -3.97 4.15
CA LEU A 201 18.64 -3.16 5.33
C LEU A 201 17.47 -2.25 5.74
N GLU A 202 16.82 -1.59 4.78
CA GLU A 202 15.64 -0.76 5.03
C GLU A 202 14.51 -1.58 5.66
N SER A 203 14.23 -2.77 5.13
CA SER A 203 13.17 -3.64 5.64
C SER A 203 13.42 -4.10 7.09
N ILE A 204 14.69 -4.23 7.51
CA ILE A 204 15.04 -4.64 8.87
C ILE A 204 14.85 -3.49 9.86
N ILE A 205 15.25 -2.27 9.50
CA ILE A 205 15.22 -1.12 10.41
C ILE A 205 13.86 -0.41 10.45
N GLN A 206 13.07 -0.50 9.37
CA GLN A 206 11.79 0.20 9.24
C GLN A 206 10.81 -0.07 10.40
N PRO A 207 10.63 -1.30 10.92
CA PRO A 207 9.73 -1.54 12.03
C PRO A 207 10.16 -0.87 13.34
N ALA A 208 11.47 -0.66 13.56
CA ALA A 208 11.96 0.07 14.75
C ALA A 208 11.69 1.59 14.64
N VAL A 209 11.69 2.12 13.41
CA VAL A 209 11.31 3.52 13.14
C VAL A 209 9.82 3.73 13.35
N GLU A 210 8.98 2.77 12.91
CA GLU A 210 7.52 2.83 13.08
C GLU A 210 7.09 2.76 14.55
N LYS A 211 7.86 2.07 15.41
CA LYS A 211 7.68 2.06 16.86
C LYS A 211 8.09 3.37 17.54
N GLY A 212 8.78 4.26 16.82
CA GLY A 212 9.28 5.53 17.35
C GLY A 212 10.60 5.42 18.10
N ASP A 213 11.24 4.24 18.12
CA ASP A 213 12.51 4.02 18.83
C ASP A 213 13.71 4.63 18.08
N ILE A 214 13.56 4.88 16.77
CA ILE A 214 14.60 5.43 15.90
C ILE A 214 14.02 6.59 15.10
N SER A 215 14.69 7.75 15.14
CA SER A 215 14.32 8.90 14.32
C SER A 215 14.68 8.69 12.84
N PHE A 216 14.01 9.41 11.94
CA PHE A 216 14.32 9.34 10.50
C PHE A 216 15.78 9.74 10.18
N ASP A 217 16.33 10.75 10.87
CA ASP A 217 17.71 11.17 10.67
C ASP A 217 18.70 10.09 11.14
N THR A 218 18.40 9.46 12.29
CA THR A 218 19.18 8.33 12.80
C THR A 218 19.11 7.13 11.84
N LYS A 219 17.92 6.82 11.31
CA LYS A 219 17.72 5.76 10.29
C LYS A 219 18.61 6.01 9.08
N ASN A 220 18.64 7.23 8.56
CA ASN A 220 19.46 7.61 7.40
C ASN A 220 20.96 7.37 7.65
N GLU A 221 21.49 7.85 8.77
CA GLU A 221 22.92 7.67 9.10
C GLU A 221 23.28 6.20 9.34
N MET A 222 22.42 5.47 10.04
CA MET A 222 22.58 4.03 10.25
C MET A 222 22.61 3.27 8.93
N LEU A 223 21.67 3.54 8.03
CA LEU A 223 21.62 2.93 6.71
C LEU A 223 22.86 3.25 5.89
N ARG A 224 23.29 4.51 5.82
CA ARG A 224 24.52 4.89 5.10
C ARG A 224 25.74 4.13 5.60
N SER A 225 25.98 4.17 6.90
CA SER A 225 27.13 3.55 7.53
C SER A 225 27.12 2.03 7.32
N LYS A 226 25.98 1.39 7.60
CA LYS A 226 25.86 -0.07 7.51
C LYS A 226 25.87 -0.58 6.07
N PHE A 227 25.21 0.15 5.17
CA PHE A 227 25.20 -0.17 3.75
C PHE A 227 26.61 -0.16 3.17
N TRP A 228 27.35 0.93 3.29
CA TRP A 228 28.69 1.00 2.70
C TRP A 228 29.67 0.03 3.37
N SER A 229 29.62 -0.11 4.69
CA SER A 229 30.49 -1.06 5.40
C SER A 229 30.18 -2.52 5.08
N GLY A 230 28.91 -2.84 4.81
CA GLY A 230 28.42 -4.18 4.48
C GLY A 230 28.52 -4.60 3.00
N ILE A 231 28.99 -3.72 2.11
CA ILE A 231 29.32 -4.09 0.72
C ILE A 231 30.40 -5.16 0.72
N ARG A 232 30.16 -6.23 -0.03
CA ARG A 232 31.04 -7.41 -0.09
C ARG A 232 32.21 -7.20 -1.05
N ASP A 233 31.94 -6.65 -2.23
CA ASP A 233 32.97 -6.47 -3.27
C ASP A 233 33.97 -5.36 -2.86
N PRO A 234 35.25 -5.71 -2.63
CA PRO A 234 36.27 -4.72 -2.29
C PRO A 234 36.51 -3.69 -3.39
N LEU A 235 36.38 -4.07 -4.66
CA LEU A 235 36.59 -3.16 -5.79
C LEU A 235 35.50 -2.09 -5.83
N LEU A 236 34.23 -2.50 -5.77
CA LEU A 236 33.10 -1.59 -5.64
C LEU A 236 33.22 -0.70 -4.39
N LYS A 237 33.60 -1.27 -3.24
CA LYS A 237 33.75 -0.53 -1.98
C LYS A 237 34.84 0.54 -2.06
N ASN A 238 35.99 0.21 -2.66
CA ASN A 238 37.08 1.17 -2.87
C ASN A 238 36.69 2.26 -3.87
N SER A 239 36.06 1.86 -4.98
CA SER A 239 35.62 2.78 -6.04
C SER A 239 34.53 3.74 -5.57
N SER A 240 33.73 3.37 -4.56
CA SER A 240 32.65 4.19 -4.01
C SER A 240 33.01 5.01 -2.77
N ARG A 241 34.23 4.89 -2.23
CA ARG A 241 34.61 5.53 -0.95
C ARG A 241 34.38 7.04 -0.93
N TYR A 242 34.77 7.73 -1.99
CA TYR A 242 34.59 9.18 -2.08
C TYR A 242 33.10 9.60 -2.11
N LYS A 243 32.22 8.74 -2.63
CA LYS A 243 30.76 8.96 -2.59
C LYS A 243 30.23 8.81 -1.18
N PHE A 244 30.70 7.82 -0.42
CA PHE A 244 30.31 7.65 0.98
C PHE A 244 30.66 8.88 1.83
N ASP A 245 31.85 9.46 1.62
CA ASP A 245 32.30 10.63 2.38
C ASP A 245 31.49 11.90 2.04
N THR A 246 31.13 12.08 0.77
CA THR A 246 30.48 13.29 0.24
C THR A 246 28.96 13.27 0.33
N VAL A 247 28.32 12.12 0.08
CA VAL A 247 26.86 12.00 0.04
C VAL A 247 26.31 11.67 1.44
N LYS A 248 25.45 12.55 1.97
CA LYS A 248 24.85 12.43 3.32
C LYS A 248 23.47 11.78 3.36
N ASP A 249 22.86 11.58 2.21
CA ASP A 249 21.56 10.93 2.07
C ASP A 249 21.72 9.47 1.62
N PHE A 250 21.00 8.55 2.25
CA PHE A 250 21.10 7.12 1.98
C PHE A 250 20.62 6.76 0.57
N ASP A 251 19.50 7.31 0.13
CA ASP A 251 18.92 7.00 -1.18
C ASP A 251 19.83 7.47 -2.31
N GLN A 252 20.37 8.68 -2.17
CA GLN A 252 21.36 9.21 -3.09
C GLN A 252 22.64 8.36 -3.07
N LEU A 253 23.13 7.95 -1.90
CA LEU A 253 24.32 7.10 -1.81
C LEU A 253 24.08 5.76 -2.51
N ARG A 254 22.95 5.10 -2.25
CA ARG A 254 22.56 3.85 -2.90
C ARG A 254 22.53 3.99 -4.42
N LYS A 255 21.96 5.08 -4.93
CA LYS A 255 21.92 5.39 -6.37
C LYS A 255 23.31 5.51 -6.98
N GLU A 256 24.21 6.26 -6.34
CA GLU A 256 25.59 6.47 -6.82
C GLU A 256 26.39 5.17 -6.81
N ILE A 257 26.29 4.37 -5.75
CA ILE A 257 27.00 3.09 -5.65
C ILE A 257 26.49 2.08 -6.68
N ARG A 258 25.17 2.07 -6.94
CA ARG A 258 24.59 1.25 -8.01
C ARG A 258 25.11 1.65 -9.40
N ALA A 259 25.31 2.94 -9.65
CA ALA A 259 25.89 3.39 -10.93
C ALA A 259 27.31 2.83 -11.10
N ILE A 260 28.13 2.89 -10.05
CA ILE A 260 29.49 2.33 -10.04
C ILE A 260 29.47 0.80 -10.23
N GLU A 261 28.57 0.08 -9.56
CA GLU A 261 28.40 -1.38 -9.73
C GLU A 261 28.16 -1.73 -11.21
N LEU A 262 27.30 -0.97 -11.90
CA LEU A 262 27.01 -1.18 -13.32
C LEU A 262 28.20 -0.84 -14.22
N GLU A 263 28.96 0.22 -13.93
CA GLU A 263 30.16 0.60 -14.69
C GLU A 263 31.26 -0.47 -14.59
N LEU A 264 31.47 -1.02 -13.39
CA LEU A 264 32.41 -2.10 -13.15
C LEU A 264 31.99 -3.38 -13.90
N ALA A 265 30.72 -3.77 -13.79
CA ALA A 265 30.18 -4.94 -14.49
C ALA A 265 30.27 -4.81 -16.02
N ASN A 266 30.12 -3.60 -16.56
CA ASN A 266 30.28 -3.35 -18.00
C ASN A 266 31.76 -3.42 -18.43
N SER A 267 32.66 -2.92 -17.60
CA SER A 267 34.11 -2.97 -17.84
C SER A 267 34.62 -4.41 -17.89
N GLU A 268 34.15 -5.26 -16.97
CA GLU A 268 34.50 -6.70 -16.97
C GLU A 268 34.05 -7.40 -18.24
N LYS A 269 32.80 -7.18 -18.67
CA LYS A 269 32.25 -7.77 -19.91
C LYS A 269 33.01 -7.34 -21.16
N ALA A 270 33.46 -6.09 -21.22
CA ALA A 270 34.25 -5.58 -22.33
C ALA A 270 35.61 -6.29 -22.42
N VAL A 271 36.27 -6.52 -21.28
CA VAL A 271 37.57 -7.24 -21.23
C VAL A 271 37.42 -8.70 -21.65
N SER A 272 36.35 -9.39 -21.22
CA SER A 272 36.11 -10.79 -21.59
C SER A 272 35.83 -10.99 -23.09
N THR A 273 35.26 -9.99 -23.77
CA THR A 273 34.92 -10.08 -25.19
C THR A 273 36.15 -9.94 -26.11
N VAL A 274 37.21 -9.26 -25.65
CA VAL A 274 38.41 -8.99 -26.45
C VAL A 274 39.37 -10.19 -26.49
N GLN A 275 39.29 -11.15 -25.55
CA GLN A 275 40.24 -12.28 -25.46
C GLN A 275 39.94 -13.49 -26.37
N HIS A 276 38.91 -13.45 -27.23
CA HIS A 276 38.53 -14.55 -28.14
C HIS A 276 38.72 -14.26 -29.64
N GLN A 277 39.81 -13.62 -30.05
CA GLN A 277 40.25 -13.67 -31.46
C GLN A 277 41.54 -14.50 -31.59
N PRO A 278 41.50 -15.71 -32.16
CA PRO A 278 42.71 -16.41 -32.54
C PRO A 278 43.36 -15.68 -33.72
N ILE A 279 44.59 -15.23 -33.52
CA ILE A 279 45.49 -14.79 -34.58
C ILE A 279 45.70 -15.97 -35.53
N SER A 280 45.08 -15.93 -36.72
CA SER A 280 45.45 -16.82 -37.83
C SER A 280 46.76 -16.33 -38.42
N THR A 281 47.86 -17.01 -38.07
CA THR A 281 49.08 -16.93 -38.85
C THR A 281 48.92 -17.85 -40.07
N ASP A 282 48.58 -17.29 -41.22
CA ASP A 282 48.68 -17.99 -42.50
C ASP A 282 50.16 -18.26 -42.79
N SER A 283 50.56 -19.52 -42.60
CA SER A 283 51.82 -20.07 -43.07
C SER A 283 51.74 -20.27 -44.58
N VAL A 284 52.45 -19.41 -45.33
CA VAL A 284 52.66 -19.55 -46.78
C VAL A 284 53.43 -20.85 -47.04
N LYS A 285 52.76 -21.84 -47.64
CA LYS A 285 53.41 -22.99 -48.27
C LYS A 285 54.01 -22.54 -49.60
N LEU A 286 55.34 -22.46 -49.63
CA LEU A 286 56.10 -22.70 -50.85
C LEU A 286 56.13 -24.22 -51.04
N ASP A 287 55.62 -24.72 -52.16
CA ASP A 287 56.12 -25.94 -52.82
C ASP A 287 55.59 -26.02 -54.27
N ASP A 288 56.55 -26.26 -55.17
CA ASP A 288 56.47 -26.95 -56.46
C ASP A 288 55.85 -26.28 -57.70
N ILE A 289 56.75 -25.67 -58.49
CA ILE A 289 56.67 -25.62 -59.96
C ILE A 289 57.64 -26.69 -60.49
N TYR A 290 57.10 -27.78 -61.05
CA TYR A 290 57.63 -28.47 -62.24
C TYR A 290 56.51 -29.27 -62.91
#